data_AF-A0A6C0ITX7-F1
#
_entry.id   AF-A0A6C0ITX7-F1
#
_cell.length_a   1.000
_cell.length_b   1.000
_cell.length_c   1.000
_cell.angle_alpha   90.00
_cell.angle_beta   90.00
_cell.angle_gamma   90.00
#
_symmetry.space_group_name_H-M   'P 1'
#
loop_
_entity.id
_entity.type
_entity.pdbx_description
1 polymer ?
#
loop_
_entity_poly.entity_id
_entity_poly.type
_entity_poly.pdbx_seq_one_letter_code
_entity_poly.pdbx_strand_id
1 'polypeptide(L)'
;MTESINNTNTINTNTINTNAILDELNIDTMLDEFSIIQNSLSLFKMNITTIQSQLKNLEKRVKKEMRTIEKKQQKLKSVQKKMPSGFAKPTNVTKELCDFMNCPEGSKIARTEVTKALVEYIKSHNLLKNSETSKNVIVPDEKLKKLLGLPEVPLLEEDLTYFNIQKYMNKHFSDYKKQQTISL
;
A
#
# COMPACT_ATOMS: atom_id res chain seq x y z
N MET A 1 66.47 -20.73 79.75
CA MET A 1 66.06 -21.93 78.97
C MET A 1 65.91 -21.45 77.53
N THR A 2 66.69 -21.82 76.52
CA THR A 2 67.67 -22.89 76.25
C THR A 2 68.41 -22.41 74.97
N GLU A 3 69.74 -22.32 74.98
CA GLU A 3 70.69 -23.23 74.32
C GLU A 3 70.71 -23.22 72.76
N SER A 4 71.78 -22.62 72.23
CA SER A 4 72.88 -23.24 71.45
C SER A 4 72.66 -24.02 70.13
N ILE A 5 73.28 -23.45 69.06
CA ILE A 5 74.43 -24.00 68.26
C ILE A 5 74.20 -25.08 67.16
N ASN A 6 74.49 -24.65 65.91
CA ASN A 6 75.30 -25.25 64.82
C ASN A 6 74.88 -26.48 63.96
N ASN A 7 74.84 -26.20 62.64
CA ASN A 7 75.83 -26.59 61.60
C ASN A 7 75.59 -27.82 60.69
N THR A 8 75.84 -27.58 59.38
CA THR A 8 76.20 -28.47 58.25
C THR A 8 75.18 -29.54 57.83
N ASN A 9 75.00 -29.94 56.56
CA ASN A 9 75.76 -29.74 55.35
C ASN A 9 74.97 -30.25 54.12
N THR A 10 75.49 -29.91 52.95
CA THR A 10 75.46 -30.68 51.69
C THR A 10 74.24 -30.53 50.77
N ILE A 11 74.45 -29.63 49.81
CA ILE A 11 73.90 -29.63 48.46
C ILE A 11 74.21 -30.98 47.80
N ASN A 12 73.18 -31.68 47.32
CA ASN A 12 73.36 -32.76 46.34
C ASN A 12 72.57 -32.41 45.07
N THR A 13 73.26 -31.77 44.12
CA THR A 13 72.75 -31.54 42.76
C THR A 13 72.92 -32.82 41.95
N ASN A 14 71.91 -33.69 41.96
CA ASN A 14 71.78 -34.67 40.89
C ASN A 14 71.08 -33.98 39.72
N THR A 15 71.89 -33.57 38.75
CA THR A 15 71.47 -33.18 37.40
C THR A 15 70.79 -34.38 36.75
N ILE A 16 69.46 -34.43 36.81
CA ILE A 16 68.67 -35.37 36.03
C ILE A 16 68.54 -34.75 34.63
N ASN A 17 69.18 -35.40 33.66
CA ASN A 17 69.06 -35.06 32.24
C ASN A 17 67.60 -35.30 31.80
N THR A 18 66.82 -34.22 31.79
CA THR A 18 65.39 -34.16 31.43
C THR A 18 65.10 -34.57 29.98
N ASN A 19 66.11 -34.63 29.12
CA ASN A 19 65.92 -34.85 27.69
C ASN A 19 65.66 -36.32 27.33
N ALA A 20 65.93 -37.28 28.22
CA ALA A 20 65.77 -38.71 27.93
C ALA A 20 64.42 -39.31 28.38
N ILE A 21 63.64 -38.60 29.20
CA ILE A 21 62.33 -39.08 29.71
C ILE A 21 61.18 -38.68 28.76
N LEU A 22 61.41 -37.70 27.89
CA LEU A 22 60.40 -37.17 26.97
C LEU A 22 60.06 -38.14 25.82
N ASP A 23 60.95 -39.07 25.48
CA ASP A 23 60.74 -40.01 24.37
C ASP A 23 59.89 -41.26 24.74
N GLU A 24 59.67 -41.53 26.04
CA GLU A 24 58.95 -42.74 26.50
C GLU A 24 57.49 -42.45 26.93
N LEU A 25 57.12 -41.19 27.05
CA LEU A 25 55.73 -40.76 27.25
C LEU A 25 55.33 -39.97 26.02
N ASN A 26 54.37 -40.50 25.28
CA ASN A 26 53.82 -39.99 24.01
C ASN A 26 53.08 -38.64 24.18
N ILE A 27 53.69 -37.67 24.87
CA ILE A 27 53.12 -36.41 25.34
C ILE A 27 52.85 -35.47 24.17
N ASP A 28 53.71 -35.45 23.16
CA ASP A 28 53.52 -34.59 21.98
C ASP A 28 52.23 -34.94 21.23
N THR A 29 51.93 -36.23 21.05
CA THR A 29 50.64 -36.62 20.43
C THR A 29 49.44 -36.27 21.29
N MET A 30 49.55 -36.34 22.63
CA MET A 30 48.48 -35.90 23.53
C MET A 30 48.26 -34.38 23.47
N LEU A 31 49.33 -33.60 23.32
CA LEU A 31 49.24 -32.14 23.12
C LEU A 31 48.56 -31.81 21.79
N ASP A 32 48.86 -32.56 20.73
CA ASP A 32 48.20 -32.43 19.43
C ASP A 32 46.69 -32.76 19.51
N GLU A 33 46.32 -33.86 20.19
CA GLU A 33 44.92 -34.21 20.44
C GLU A 33 44.19 -33.11 21.24
N PHE A 34 44.85 -32.53 22.25
CA PHE A 34 44.31 -31.41 23.01
C PHE A 34 44.05 -30.19 22.12
N SER A 35 44.99 -29.87 21.23
CA SER A 35 44.86 -28.78 20.25
C SER A 35 43.66 -29.00 19.32
N ILE A 36 43.47 -30.23 18.83
CA ILE A 36 42.32 -30.59 17.97
C ILE A 36 40.99 -30.38 18.70
N ILE A 37 40.89 -30.77 19.97
CA ILE A 37 39.68 -30.58 20.79
C ILE A 37 39.44 -29.08 21.05
N GLN A 38 40.48 -28.30 21.34
CA GLN A 38 40.37 -26.84 21.52
C GLN A 38 39.88 -26.15 20.24
N ASN A 39 40.42 -26.54 19.09
CA ASN A 39 39.98 -26.03 17.78
C ASN A 39 38.52 -26.39 17.50
N SER A 40 38.11 -27.62 17.79
CA SER A 40 36.72 -28.07 17.67
C SER A 40 35.77 -27.28 18.58
N LEU A 41 36.18 -27.01 19.82
CA LEU A 41 35.43 -26.19 20.77
C LEU A 41 35.31 -24.74 20.29
N SER A 42 36.38 -24.17 19.74
CA SER A 42 36.38 -22.83 19.14
C SER A 42 35.40 -22.74 17.97
N LEU A 43 35.43 -23.74 17.07
CA LEU A 43 34.51 -23.83 15.94
C LEU A 43 33.05 -23.96 16.41
N PHE A 44 32.80 -24.77 17.44
CA PHE A 44 31.46 -24.93 17.99
C PHE A 44 30.92 -23.62 18.61
N LYS A 45 31.77 -22.87 19.32
CA LYS A 45 31.42 -21.52 19.81
C LYS A 45 31.05 -20.57 18.68
N MET A 46 31.79 -20.61 17.57
CA MET A 46 31.47 -19.81 16.38
C MET A 46 30.14 -20.22 15.74
N ASN A 47 29.84 -21.53 15.68
CA ASN A 47 28.57 -22.05 15.19
C ASN A 47 27.39 -21.61 16.07
N ILE A 48 27.54 -21.65 17.40
CA ILE A 48 26.53 -21.15 18.34
C ILE A 48 26.23 -19.67 18.07
N THR A 49 27.26 -18.85 17.89
CA THR A 49 27.11 -17.42 17.61
C THR A 49 26.39 -17.18 16.28
N THR A 50 26.71 -17.97 15.25
CA THR A 50 26.04 -17.94 13.95
C THR A 50 24.55 -18.29 14.07
N ILE A 51 24.22 -19.37 14.78
CA ILE A 51 22.83 -19.80 15.00
C ILE A 51 22.04 -18.73 15.78
N GLN A 52 22.65 -18.13 16.82
CA GLN A 52 22.03 -17.03 17.56
C GLN A 52 21.71 -15.82 16.67
N SER A 53 22.61 -15.47 15.74
CA SER A 53 22.39 -14.41 14.77
C SER A 53 21.26 -14.76 13.78
N GLN A 54 21.28 -15.98 13.24
CA GLN A 54 20.26 -16.47 12.33
C GLN A 54 18.86 -16.49 12.98
N LEU A 55 18.77 -16.91 14.25
CA LEU A 55 17.53 -16.91 15.01
C LEU A 55 16.96 -15.50 15.17
N LYS A 56 17.78 -14.53 15.60
CA LYS A 56 17.38 -13.12 15.73
C LYS A 56 16.90 -12.54 14.39
N ASN A 57 17.58 -12.89 13.30
CA ASN A 57 17.22 -12.42 11.96
C ASN A 57 15.91 -13.06 11.47
N LEU A 58 15.69 -14.35 11.73
CA LEU A 58 14.44 -15.02 11.41
C LEU A 58 13.27 -14.43 12.19
N GLU A 59 13.43 -14.19 13.50
CA GLU A 59 12.41 -13.56 14.34
C GLU A 59 11.98 -12.20 13.79
N LYS A 60 12.95 -11.36 13.38
CA LYS A 60 12.68 -10.07 12.74
C LYS A 60 11.91 -10.21 11.44
N ARG A 61 12.26 -11.19 10.60
CA ARG A 61 11.56 -11.46 9.33
C ARG A 61 10.12 -11.89 9.58
N VAL A 62 9.89 -12.83 10.51
CA VAL A 62 8.54 -13.30 10.87
C VAL A 62 7.67 -12.13 11.36
N LYS A 63 8.19 -11.29 12.26
CA LYS A 63 7.48 -10.08 12.74
C LYS A 63 7.13 -9.12 11.60
N LYS A 64 8.01 -8.96 10.61
CA LYS A 64 7.76 -8.10 9.44
C LYS A 64 6.69 -8.68 8.52
N GLU A 65 6.73 -9.98 8.27
CA GLU A 65 5.72 -10.67 7.45
C GLU A 65 4.34 -10.63 8.11
N MET A 66 4.25 -10.89 9.42
CA MET A 66 2.98 -10.77 10.16
C MET A 66 2.36 -9.37 10.01
N ARG A 67 3.14 -8.30 10.23
CA ARG A 67 2.67 -6.91 10.04
C ARG A 67 2.22 -6.64 8.62
N THR A 68 2.87 -7.26 7.64
CA THR A 68 2.53 -7.10 6.22
C THR A 68 1.20 -7.79 5.90
N ILE A 69 1.00 -8.99 6.44
CA ILE A 69 -0.26 -9.75 6.32
C ILE A 69 -1.41 -8.99 7.00
N GLU A 70 -1.21 -8.47 8.21
CA GLU A 70 -2.22 -7.65 8.92
C GLU A 70 -2.64 -6.43 8.10
N LYS A 71 -1.67 -5.69 7.54
CA LYS A 71 -1.96 -4.54 6.66
C LYS A 71 -2.73 -4.94 5.41
N LYS A 72 -2.39 -6.07 4.79
CA LYS A 72 -3.13 -6.59 3.62
C LYS A 72 -4.56 -6.96 4.00
N GLN A 73 -4.77 -7.64 5.12
CA GLN A 73 -6.10 -7.99 5.61
C GLN A 73 -6.95 -6.74 5.92
N GLN A 74 -6.37 -5.71 6.53
CA GLN A 74 -7.08 -4.45 6.77
C GLN A 74 -7.49 -3.76 5.46
N LYS A 75 -6.62 -3.76 4.43
CA LYS A 75 -6.95 -3.22 3.11
C LYS A 75 -8.07 -4.00 2.42
N LEU A 76 -8.10 -5.32 2.53
CA LEU A 76 -9.18 -6.14 1.96
C LEU A 76 -10.52 -5.82 2.64
N LYS A 77 -10.53 -5.69 3.97
CA LYS A 77 -11.72 -5.28 4.73
C LYS A 77 -12.22 -3.87 4.37
N SER A 78 -11.32 -2.94 4.03
CA SER A 78 -11.72 -1.58 3.65
C SER A 78 -12.23 -1.46 2.21
N VAL A 79 -11.78 -2.33 1.30
CA VAL A 79 -12.30 -2.40 -0.09
C VAL A 79 -13.75 -2.88 -0.11
N GLN A 80 -14.13 -3.84 0.74
CA GLN A 80 -15.51 -4.34 0.84
C GLN A 80 -16.51 -3.33 1.41
N LYS A 81 -16.05 -2.21 1.98
CA LYS A 81 -16.89 -1.19 2.62
C LYS A 81 -17.02 0.12 1.84
N LYS A 82 -16.50 0.19 0.61
CA LYS A 82 -16.76 1.36 -0.24
C LYS A 82 -18.17 1.24 -0.81
N MET A 83 -19.15 1.82 -0.11
CA MET A 83 -20.42 2.20 -0.73
C MET A 83 -20.10 2.94 -2.04
N PRO A 84 -20.81 2.69 -3.15
CA PRO A 84 -20.62 3.46 -4.36
C PRO A 84 -20.83 4.94 -4.00
N SER A 85 -19.80 5.74 -4.27
CA SER A 85 -19.76 7.18 -4.01
C SER A 85 -21.08 7.83 -4.47
N GLY A 86 -21.56 8.87 -3.77
CA GLY A 86 -22.89 9.47 -3.97
C GLY A 86 -23.23 9.90 -5.42
N PHE A 87 -22.23 9.99 -6.30
CA PHE A 87 -22.41 10.23 -7.74
C PHE A 87 -22.93 9.02 -8.54
N ALA A 88 -22.68 7.79 -8.06
CA ALA A 88 -23.12 6.54 -8.67
C ALA A 88 -24.43 6.00 -8.07
N LYS A 89 -25.08 6.78 -7.20
CA LYS A 89 -26.38 6.42 -6.64
C LYS A 89 -27.45 6.49 -7.73
N PRO A 90 -28.21 5.42 -8.00
CA PRO A 90 -29.33 5.47 -8.93
C PRO A 90 -30.43 6.39 -8.41
N THR A 91 -30.83 7.37 -9.21
CA THR A 91 -31.84 8.37 -8.86
C THR A 91 -33.00 8.32 -9.85
N ASN A 92 -34.20 8.65 -9.38
CA ASN A 92 -35.35 8.79 -10.28
C ASN A 92 -35.12 10.00 -11.19
N VAL A 93 -35.31 9.80 -12.49
CA VAL A 93 -35.19 10.83 -13.52
C VAL A 93 -36.54 11.14 -14.16
N THR A 94 -36.69 12.34 -14.74
CA THR A 94 -37.90 12.74 -15.45
C THR A 94 -38.10 11.99 -16.77
N LYS A 95 -39.35 11.89 -17.24
CA LYS A 95 -39.72 11.29 -18.53
C LYS A 95 -38.88 11.78 -19.71
N GLU A 96 -38.65 13.09 -19.83
CA GLU A 96 -37.86 13.67 -20.92
C GLU A 96 -36.42 13.14 -20.98
N LEU A 97 -35.82 12.86 -19.81
CA LEU A 97 -34.48 12.30 -19.73
C LEU A 97 -34.47 10.79 -20.02
N CYS A 98 -35.51 10.07 -19.61
CA CYS A 98 -35.73 8.67 -20.00
C CYS A 98 -35.86 8.55 -21.53
N ASP A 99 -36.67 9.42 -22.16
CA ASP A 99 -36.86 9.45 -23.61
C ASP A 99 -35.55 9.77 -24.34
N PHE A 100 -34.73 10.66 -23.81
CA PHE A 100 -33.41 10.96 -24.37
C PHE A 100 -32.46 9.75 -24.30
N MET A 101 -32.49 9.01 -23.19
CA MET A 101 -31.64 7.83 -22.96
C MET A 101 -32.24 6.51 -23.48
N ASN A 102 -33.40 6.54 -24.15
CA ASN A 102 -34.14 5.36 -24.60
C ASN A 102 -34.40 4.34 -23.47
N CYS A 103 -34.72 4.81 -22.26
CA CYS A 103 -35.00 3.98 -21.10
C CYS A 103 -36.49 4.05 -20.73
N PRO A 104 -37.05 3.02 -20.08
CA PRO A 104 -38.45 3.04 -19.64
C PRO A 104 -38.69 4.15 -18.60
N GLU A 105 -39.89 4.73 -18.63
CA GLU A 105 -40.32 5.76 -17.67
C GLU A 105 -40.19 5.26 -16.22
N GLY A 106 -39.61 6.08 -15.33
CA GLY A 106 -39.40 5.71 -13.93
C GLY A 106 -38.14 4.89 -13.65
N SER A 107 -37.27 4.70 -14.65
CA SER A 107 -35.95 4.08 -14.45
C SER A 107 -35.08 4.88 -13.47
N LYS A 108 -34.30 4.16 -12.66
CA LYS A 108 -33.32 4.76 -11.75
C LYS A 108 -31.96 4.81 -12.44
N ILE A 109 -31.51 6.01 -12.78
CA ILE A 109 -30.24 6.22 -13.48
C ILE A 109 -29.29 7.02 -12.58
N ALA A 110 -28.03 6.62 -12.56
CA ALA A 110 -26.99 7.37 -11.86
C ALA A 110 -26.56 8.60 -12.66
N ARG A 111 -26.21 9.68 -11.97
CA ARG A 111 -25.78 10.94 -12.61
C ARG A 111 -24.55 10.75 -13.51
N THR A 112 -23.65 9.83 -13.15
CA THR A 112 -22.48 9.47 -13.96
C THR A 112 -22.85 8.93 -15.33
N GLU A 113 -23.85 8.04 -15.39
CA GLU A 113 -24.31 7.43 -16.65
C GLU A 113 -24.97 8.46 -17.56
N VAL A 114 -25.82 9.33 -16.99
CA VAL A 114 -26.44 10.44 -17.72
C VAL A 114 -25.38 11.37 -18.32
N THR A 115 -24.39 11.75 -17.51
CA THR A 115 -23.33 12.68 -17.95
C THR A 115 -22.47 12.06 -19.04
N LYS A 116 -22.16 10.77 -18.93
CA LYS A 116 -21.40 10.02 -19.94
C LYS A 116 -22.16 9.93 -21.26
N ALA A 117 -23.44 9.53 -21.20
CA ALA A 117 -24.31 9.46 -22.37
C ALA A 117 -24.46 10.82 -23.05
N LEU A 118 -24.57 11.91 -22.28
CA LEU A 118 -24.64 13.26 -22.81
C LEU A 118 -23.36 13.67 -23.56
N VAL A 119 -22.18 13.41 -22.98
CA VAL A 119 -20.89 13.70 -23.63
C VAL A 119 -20.73 12.87 -24.91
N GLU A 120 -21.15 11.61 -24.89
CA GLU A 120 -21.12 10.73 -26.05
C GLU A 120 -22.09 11.19 -27.14
N TYR A 121 -23.29 11.65 -26.76
CA TYR A 121 -24.26 12.25 -27.68
C TYR A 121 -23.71 13.49 -28.38
N ILE A 122 -23.15 14.43 -27.61
CA ILE A 122 -22.56 15.68 -28.15
C ILE A 122 -21.42 15.39 -29.14
N LYS A 123 -20.58 14.39 -28.83
CA LYS A 123 -19.49 13.97 -29.71
C LYS A 123 -19.98 13.27 -30.97
N SER A 124 -20.90 12.31 -30.85
CA SER A 124 -21.44 11.55 -31.98
C SER A 124 -22.20 12.44 -32.98
N HIS A 125 -22.86 13.49 -32.49
CA HIS A 125 -23.61 14.43 -33.33
C HIS A 125 -22.78 15.66 -33.73
N ASN A 126 -21.47 15.68 -33.44
CA ASN A 126 -20.56 16.79 -33.75
C ASN A 126 -21.09 18.17 -33.31
N LEU A 127 -21.78 18.23 -32.16
CA LEU A 127 -22.39 19.45 -31.64
C LEU A 127 -21.37 20.38 -30.97
N LEU A 128 -20.10 20.00 -30.97
CA LEU A 128 -19.02 20.78 -30.37
C LEU A 128 -18.40 21.73 -31.41
N LYS A 129 -18.50 23.03 -31.17
CA LYS A 129 -17.81 24.05 -31.93
C LYS A 129 -16.53 24.45 -31.20
N ASN A 130 -15.41 24.25 -31.89
CA ASN A 130 -14.11 24.74 -31.46
C ASN A 130 -13.74 25.91 -32.37
N SER A 131 -13.76 27.12 -31.84
CA SER A 131 -13.29 28.32 -32.52
C SER A 131 -11.93 28.75 -31.94
N GLU A 132 -11.21 29.62 -32.64
CA GLU A 132 -9.94 30.18 -32.14
C GLU A 132 -10.13 30.97 -30.83
N THR A 133 -11.29 31.60 -30.67
CA THR A 133 -11.64 32.43 -29.50
C THR A 133 -12.32 31.65 -28.37
N SER A 134 -13.03 30.55 -28.68
CA SER A 134 -13.77 29.77 -27.68
C SER A 134 -13.65 28.27 -27.97
N LYS A 135 -13.09 27.55 -27.00
CA LYS A 135 -12.92 26.10 -27.04
C LYS A 135 -14.05 25.44 -26.24
N ASN A 136 -14.65 24.40 -26.78
CA ASN A 136 -15.71 23.59 -26.14
C ASN A 136 -17.10 24.24 -26.01
N VAL A 137 -17.50 25.08 -26.99
CA VAL A 137 -18.87 25.58 -27.06
C VAL A 137 -19.76 24.51 -27.68
N ILE A 138 -20.89 24.22 -27.05
CA ILE A 138 -21.87 23.22 -27.49
C ILE A 138 -22.98 23.97 -28.23
N VAL A 139 -23.22 23.60 -29.48
CA VAL A 139 -24.36 24.06 -30.28
C VAL A 139 -25.44 22.99 -30.21
N PRO A 140 -26.44 23.13 -29.32
CA PRO A 140 -27.41 22.06 -29.11
C PRO A 140 -28.35 21.93 -30.32
N ASP A 141 -28.63 20.68 -30.70
CA ASP A 141 -29.67 20.34 -31.66
C ASP A 141 -31.06 20.48 -31.04
N GLU A 142 -32.13 20.30 -31.82
CA GLU A 142 -33.51 20.41 -31.34
C GLU A 142 -33.80 19.46 -30.17
N LYS A 143 -33.23 18.24 -30.21
CA LYS A 143 -33.40 17.22 -29.17
C LYS A 143 -32.73 17.64 -27.86
N LEU A 144 -31.50 18.13 -27.91
CA LEU A 144 -30.77 18.60 -26.74
C LEU A 144 -31.33 19.92 -26.20
N LYS A 145 -31.79 20.82 -27.08
CA LYS A 145 -32.51 22.05 -26.68
C LYS A 145 -33.78 21.73 -25.90
N LYS A 146 -34.59 20.79 -26.40
CA LYS A 146 -35.82 20.34 -25.73
C LYS A 146 -35.53 19.75 -24.35
N LEU A 147 -34.51 18.90 -24.24
CA LEU A 147 -34.08 18.35 -22.96
C LEU A 147 -33.64 19.46 -22.00
N LEU A 148 -32.65 20.28 -22.40
CA LEU A 148 -32.10 21.33 -21.54
C LEU A 148 -33.10 22.47 -21.25
N GLY A 149 -34.20 22.56 -22.01
CA GLY A 149 -35.22 23.61 -21.91
C GLY A 149 -34.61 25.00 -22.07
N LEU A 150 -33.70 25.13 -23.02
CA LEU A 150 -33.05 26.42 -23.32
C LEU A 150 -34.01 27.29 -24.15
N PRO A 151 -34.07 28.60 -23.90
CA PRO A 151 -34.76 29.52 -24.80
C PRO A 151 -34.10 29.50 -26.18
N GLU A 152 -34.88 29.77 -27.22
CA GLU A 152 -34.34 29.89 -28.58
C GLU A 152 -33.22 30.94 -28.62
N VAL A 153 -32.13 30.62 -29.33
CA VAL A 153 -31.02 31.56 -29.60
C VAL A 153 -31.65 32.78 -30.30
N PRO A 154 -31.54 34.01 -29.75
CA PRO A 154 -30.32 34.61 -29.21
C PRO A 154 -30.39 35.04 -27.73
N LEU A 155 -31.15 34.33 -26.88
CA LEU A 155 -31.34 34.70 -25.45
C LEU A 155 -30.42 33.97 -24.45
N LEU A 156 -29.42 33.22 -24.92
CA LEU A 156 -28.39 32.65 -24.05
C LEU A 156 -27.37 33.74 -23.73
N GLU A 157 -27.44 34.28 -22.51
CA GLU A 157 -26.48 35.27 -21.99
C GLU A 157 -25.03 34.74 -22.00
N GLU A 158 -24.87 33.41 -21.91
CA GLU A 158 -23.58 32.72 -21.88
C GLU A 158 -23.56 31.54 -22.86
N ASP A 159 -22.40 31.30 -23.50
CA ASP A 159 -22.16 30.14 -24.35
C ASP A 159 -22.39 28.82 -23.58
N LEU A 160 -23.15 27.88 -24.15
CA LEU A 160 -23.34 26.56 -23.57
C LEU A 160 -22.02 25.76 -23.65
N THR A 161 -21.54 25.24 -22.52
CA THR A 161 -20.30 24.47 -22.39
C THR A 161 -20.53 23.25 -21.49
N TYR A 162 -19.57 22.32 -21.46
CA TYR A 162 -19.64 21.17 -20.53
C TYR A 162 -19.73 21.57 -19.05
N PHE A 163 -19.29 22.79 -18.71
CA PHE A 163 -19.33 23.29 -17.34
C PHE A 163 -20.75 23.71 -16.93
N ASN A 164 -21.42 24.52 -17.76
CA ASN A 164 -22.75 25.04 -17.43
C ASN A 164 -23.89 24.09 -17.80
N ILE A 165 -23.69 23.12 -18.73
CA ILE A 165 -24.74 22.16 -19.12
C ILE A 165 -25.28 21.36 -17.92
N GLN A 166 -24.44 21.10 -16.91
CA GLN A 166 -24.84 20.40 -15.69
C GLN A 166 -25.90 21.17 -14.89
N LYS A 167 -25.86 22.52 -14.92
CA LYS A 167 -26.84 23.39 -14.24
C LYS A 167 -28.24 23.14 -14.79
N TYR A 168 -28.35 23.06 -16.12
CA TYR A 168 -29.62 22.80 -16.81
C TYR A 168 -30.10 21.36 -16.63
N MET A 169 -29.18 20.40 -16.55
CA MET A 169 -29.51 18.99 -16.34
C MET A 169 -30.05 18.69 -14.92
N ASN A 170 -29.71 19.51 -13.92
CA ASN A 170 -30.13 19.30 -12.53
C ASN A 170 -31.66 19.18 -12.36
N LYS A 171 -32.44 19.88 -13.18
CA LYS A 171 -33.92 19.84 -13.10
C LYS A 171 -34.53 18.46 -13.40
N HIS A 172 -33.80 17.61 -14.12
CA HIS A 172 -34.24 16.26 -14.47
C HIS A 172 -33.94 15.22 -13.38
N PHE A 173 -33.24 15.60 -12.31
CA PHE A 173 -32.91 14.71 -11.20
C PHE A 173 -33.78 15.04 -9.99
N SER A 174 -34.43 14.01 -9.44
CA SER A 174 -35.33 14.13 -8.27
C SER A 174 -34.63 14.66 -7.02
N ASP A 175 -33.32 14.47 -6.92
CA ASP A 175 -32.50 14.91 -5.78
C ASP A 175 -32.30 16.43 -5.72
N TYR A 176 -32.52 17.16 -6.83
CA TYR A 176 -32.41 18.62 -6.86
C TYR A 176 -33.44 19.30 -5.94
N LYS A 177 -34.66 18.75 -5.82
CA LYS A 177 -35.72 19.29 -4.95
C LYS A 177 -35.40 19.21 -3.46
N LYS A 178 -34.51 18.31 -3.04
CA LYS A 178 -34.08 18.18 -1.63
C LYS A 178 -33.04 19.21 -1.21
N GLN A 179 -32.36 19.85 -2.16
CA GLN A 179 -31.30 20.83 -1.85
C GLN A 179 -31.84 22.26 -1.72
N GLN A 180 -32.95 22.61 -2.38
CA GLN A 180 -33.63 23.91 -2.19
C GLN A 180 -34.37 24.03 -0.85
N THR A 181 -34.77 22.92 -0.24
CA THR A 181 -35.50 22.91 1.04
C THR A 181 -34.58 23.05 2.27
N ILE A 182 -33.26 23.07 2.09
CA ILE A 182 -32.28 23.22 3.18
C ILE A 182 -31.72 24.67 3.24
N SER A 183 -32.18 25.57 2.35
CA SER A 183 -31.71 26.97 2.26
C SER A 183 -32.71 28.01 2.78
N LEU A 184 -33.73 27.61 3.53
CA LEU A 184 -34.67 28.51 4.22
C LEU A 184 -34.56 28.31 5.73
#